data_AF-A0A401QEA5-F1
#
_entry.id   AF-A0A401QEA5-F1
#
_cell.length_a   1.000
_cell.length_b   1.000
_cell.length_c   1.000
_cell.angle_alpha   90.00
_cell.angle_beta   90.00
_cell.angle_gamma   90.00
#
_symmetry.space_group_name_H-M   'P 1'
#
loop_
_entity.id
_entity.type
_entity.pdbx_description
1 polymer ?
#
loop_
_entity_poly.entity_id
_entity_poly.type
_entity_poly.pdbx_seq_one_letter_code
_entity_poly.pdbx_strand_id
1 'polypeptide(L)' 'MRVRKILNLRLFEDENGKHWCKSVMDKQYEILIVSQFTLQCVLKGNKPDFHLAMGAEQSETFYNGLLQHIRKAYKPELVK' A
#
# COMPACT_ATOMS: atom_id res chain seq x y z
N MET A 1 -6.09 -2.82 -6.34
CA MET A 1 -4.85 -2.05 -6.06
C MET A 1 -3.71 -2.62 -6.91
N ARG A 2 -2.87 -1.80 -7.55
CA ARG A 2 -1.78 -2.31 -8.41
C ARG A 2 -0.47 -2.39 -7.63
N VAL A 3 -0.03 -3.59 -7.22
CA VAL A 3 1.25 -3.85 -6.52
C VAL A 3 2.43 -3.16 -7.18
N ARG A 4 2.49 -3.22 -8.52
CA ARG A 4 3.52 -2.55 -9.31
C ARG A 4 3.61 -1.04 -9.04
N LYS A 5 2.49 -0.35 -8.81
CA LYS A 5 2.51 1.09 -8.51
C LYS A 5 3.18 1.36 -7.16
N ILE A 6 2.86 0.59 -6.12
CA ILE A 6 3.45 0.76 -4.78
C ILE A 6 4.97 0.56 -4.84
N LEU A 7 5.41 -0.53 -5.45
CA LEU A 7 6.82 -0.91 -5.48
C LEU A 7 7.69 0.00 -6.35
N ASN A 8 7.13 0.59 -7.41
CA ASN A 8 7.88 1.42 -8.37
C ASN A 8 7.62 2.92 -8.19
N LEU A 9 6.82 3.34 -7.22
CA LEU A 9 6.56 4.75 -6.99
C LEU A 9 7.86 5.45 -6.58
N ARG A 10 8.25 6.48 -7.33
CA ARG A 10 9.49 7.22 -7.10
C ARG A 10 9.26 8.32 -6.08
N LEU A 11 9.57 8.03 -4.82
CA LEU A 11 9.43 8.97 -3.71
C LEU A 11 10.76 9.40 -3.11
N PHE A 12 11.82 8.64 -3.35
CA PHE A 12 13.10 8.82 -2.67
C PHE A 12 14.12 9.54 -3.56
N GLU A 13 15.08 10.18 -2.92
CA GLU A 13 16.18 10.87 -3.58
C GLU A 13 17.19 9.89 -4.17
N ASP A 14 17.88 10.30 -5.23
CA ASP A 14 19.09 9.62 -5.68
C ASP A 14 20.31 10.01 -4.84
N GLU A 15 21.48 9.51 -5.23
CA GLU A 15 22.74 9.72 -4.53
C GLU A 15 23.22 11.19 -4.59
N ASN A 16 22.65 12.00 -5.48
CA ASN A 16 22.95 13.42 -5.66
C ASN A 16 21.86 14.32 -5.03
N GLY A 17 20.91 13.76 -4.28
CA GLY A 17 19.83 14.50 -3.63
C GLY A 17 18.65 14.86 -4.55
N LYS A 18 18.55 14.27 -5.74
CA LYS A 18 17.45 14.58 -6.66
C LYS A 18 16.16 13.89 -6.22
N HIS A 19 15.16 14.68 -5.82
CA HIS A 19 13.84 14.18 -5.40
C HIS A 19 13.09 13.41 -6.50
N TRP A 20 12.15 12.55 -6.08
CA TRP A 20 11.22 11.81 -6.96
C TRP A 20 11.90 10.89 -7.99
N CYS A 21 13.06 10.31 -7.65
CA CYS A 21 13.87 9.56 -8.60
C CYS A 21 13.95 8.06 -8.31
N LYS A 22 13.98 7.67 -7.03
CA LYS A 22 14.16 6.28 -6.61
C LYS A 22 12.89 5.76 -5.96
N SER A 23 12.59 4.48 -6.22
CA SER A 23 11.51 3.73 -5.60
C SER A 23 11.96 3.01 -4.33
N VAL A 24 11.01 2.42 -3.62
CA VAL A 24 11.30 1.59 -2.43
C VAL A 24 12.20 0.40 -2.79
N MET A 25 12.01 -0.17 -3.99
CA MET A 25 12.84 -1.27 -4.49
C MET A 25 14.27 -0.79 -4.81
N ASP A 26 14.41 0.38 -5.45
CA ASP A 26 15.74 0.92 -5.80
C ASP A 26 16.60 1.17 -4.56
N LYS A 27 15.96 1.59 -3.45
CA LYS A 27 16.63 1.83 -2.17
C LYS A 27 16.70 0.62 -1.25
N GLN A 28 16.08 -0.49 -1.64
CA GLN A 28 15.92 -1.68 -0.79
C GLN A 28 15.32 -1.36 0.59
N TYR A 29 14.37 -0.44 0.63
CA TYR A 29 13.69 -0.03 1.86
C TYR A 29 12.57 -1.01 2.23
N GLU A 30 12.14 -0.92 3.48
CA GLU A 30 11.03 -1.69 4.03
C GLU A 30 9.67 -1.08 3.66
N ILE A 31 8.65 -1.92 3.64
CA ILE A 31 7.25 -1.54 3.45
C ILE A 31 6.47 -2.07 4.65
N LEU A 32 5.73 -1.18 5.31
CA LEU A 32 4.70 -1.54 6.28
C LEU A 32 3.34 -1.36 5.64
N ILE A 33 2.52 -2.40 5.67
CA ILE A 33 1.18 -2.39 5.10
C ILE A 33 0.17 -2.51 6.22
N VAL A 34 -0.81 -1.60 6.24
CA VAL A 34 -1.87 -1.55 7.25
C VAL A 34 -3.22 -1.49 6.54
N SER A 35 -4.13 -2.38 6.93
CA SER A 35 -5.52 -2.34 6.44
C SER A 35 -6.20 -1.06 6.96
N GLN A 36 -6.80 -0.28 6.05
CA GLN A 36 -7.42 1.02 6.39
C GLN A 36 -8.75 1.22 5.65
N PHE A 37 -9.83 0.61 6.16
CA PHE A 37 -11.16 0.70 5.54
C PHE A 37 -11.73 2.13 5.55
N THR A 38 -11.30 2.98 6.49
CA THR A 38 -11.80 4.36 6.60
C THR A 38 -11.41 5.25 5.43
N LEU A 39 -10.46 4.84 4.57
CA LEU A 39 -10.18 5.54 3.31
C LEU A 39 -11.34 5.41 2.31
N GLN A 40 -12.20 4.40 2.44
CA GLN A 40 -13.44 4.23 1.67
C GLN A 40 -14.61 4.94 2.36
N CYS A 41 -14.40 6.16 2.84
CA CYS A 41 -15.40 6.96 3.52
C CYS A 41 -16.20 7.83 2.54
N VAL A 42 -17.51 7.88 2.75
CA VAL A 42 -18.41 8.90 2.21
C VAL A 42 -18.96 9.69 3.39
N LEU A 43 -19.01 11.01 3.27
CA LEU A 43 -19.60 11.86 4.31
C LEU A 43 -21.10 12.06 4.05
N LYS A 44 -21.94 11.68 5.01
CA LYS A 44 -23.37 12.02 5.07
C LYS A 44 -23.54 13.22 6.01
N GLY A 45 -23.41 14.42 5.46
CA GLY A 45 -23.18 15.63 6.26
C GLY A 45 -21.82 15.54 6.95
N ASN A 46 -21.80 15.56 8.28
CA ASN A 46 -20.57 15.41 9.08
C ASN A 46 -20.35 13.97 9.59
N LYS A 47 -21.27 13.03 9.30
CA LYS A 47 -21.15 11.65 9.75
C LYS A 47 -20.39 10.82 8.70
N PRO A 48 -19.32 10.11 9.08
CA PRO A 48 -18.67 9.17 8.18
C PRO A 48 -19.55 7.94 7.95
N ASP A 49 -19.62 7.54 6.69
CA ASP A 49 -20.28 6.33 6.22
C ASP A 49 -19.29 5.50 5.41
N PHE A 50 -19.25 4.19 5.64
CA PHE A 50 -18.27 3.27 5.05
C PHE A 50 -18.94 2.17 4.21
N HIS A 51 -20.17 2.38 3.71
CA HIS A 51 -20.88 1.38 2.92
C HIS A 51 -20.16 0.95 1.63
N LEU A 52 -19.18 1.74 1.15
CA LEU A 52 -18.33 1.39 0.01
C LEU A 52 -17.12 0.54 0.38
N ALA A 53 -16.81 0.41 1.68
CA ALA A 53 -15.75 -0.48 2.14
C ALA A 53 -16.17 -1.94 1.93
N MET A 54 -15.19 -2.77 1.58
CA MET A 54 -15.38 -4.21 1.51
C MET A 54 -15.75 -4.77 2.89
N GLY A 55 -16.66 -5.74 2.94
CA GLY A 55 -17.04 -6.42 4.18
C GLY A 55 -15.85 -7.15 4.84
N ALA A 56 -15.88 -7.28 6.16
CA ALA A 56 -14.73 -7.74 6.96
C ALA A 56 -14.10 -9.05 6.45
N GLU A 57 -14.89 -10.11 6.27
CA GLU A 57 -14.42 -11.43 5.83
C GLU A 57 -13.76 -11.39 4.44
N GLN A 58 -14.41 -10.71 3.49
CA GLN A 58 -13.86 -10.53 2.13
C GLN A 58 -12.59 -9.67 2.17
N SER A 59 -12.56 -8.66 3.03
CA SER A 59 -11.43 -7.73 3.16
C SER A 59 -10.18 -8.42 3.71
N GLU A 60 -10.33 -9.36 4.65
CA GLU A 60 -9.22 -10.13 5.19
C GLU A 60 -8.60 -11.02 4.11
N THR A 61 -9.43 -11.76 3.37
CA THR A 61 -8.98 -12.59 2.25
C THR A 61 -8.27 -11.75 1.18
N PHE A 62 -8.85 -10.61 0.81
CA PHE A 62 -8.26 -9.68 -0.14
C PHE A 62 -6.92 -9.11 0.35
N TYR A 63 -6.85 -8.70 1.62
CA TYR A 63 -5.66 -8.13 2.25
C TYR A 63 -4.51 -9.14 2.30
N ASN A 64 -4.79 -10.38 2.72
CA ASN A 64 -3.81 -11.46 2.76
C ASN A 64 -3.28 -11.78 1.34
N GLY A 65 -4.17 -11.81 0.34
CA GLY A 65 -3.76 -11.97 -1.06
C GLY A 65 -2.87 -10.82 -1.56
N LEU A 66 -3.17 -9.58 -1.18
CA LEU A 66 -2.34 -8.41 -1.48
C LEU A 66 -0.95 -8.53 -0.85
N LEU A 67 -0.85 -8.88 0.44
CA LEU A 67 0.42 -9.08 1.13
C LEU A 67 1.26 -10.16 0.45
N GLN A 68 0.63 -11.30 0.10
CA GLN A 68 1.32 -12.39 -0.60
C GLN A 68 1.85 -11.94 -1.96
N HIS A 69 1.07 -11.18 -2.74
CA HIS A 69 1.52 -10.65 -4.02
C HIS A 69 2.69 -9.67 -3.88
N ILE A 70 2.68 -8.81 -2.86
CA ILE A 70 3.78 -7.87 -2.61
C ILE A 70 5.05 -8.62 -2.19
N ARG A 71 4.94 -9.59 -1.28
CA ARG A 71 6.06 -10.45 -0.85
C ARG A 71 6.66 -11.23 -2.02
N LYS A 72 5.84 -11.73 -2.95
CA LYS A 72 6.32 -12.43 -4.16
C LYS A 72 7.01 -11.51 -5.16
N ALA A 73 6.56 -10.25 -5.27
CA ALA A 73 7.09 -9.28 -6.21
C ALA A 73 8.30 -8.49 -5.69
N TYR A 74 8.63 -8.63 -4.39
CA TYR A 74 9.73 -7.94 -3.73
C TYR A 74 10.47 -8.91 -2.78
N LYS A 75 11.08 -8.40 -1.70
CA LYS A 75 11.79 -9.17 -0.68
C LYS A 75 10.87 -9.43 0.52
N PRO A 76 10.48 -10.69 0.81
CA PRO A 76 9.53 -10.99 1.89
C PRO A 76 9.92 -10.44 3.26
N GLU A 77 11.21 -10.43 3.57
CA GLU A 77 11.79 -9.94 4.82
C GLU A 77 11.66 -8.41 5.01
N LEU A 78 11.43 -7.66 3.93
CA LEU A 78 11.24 -6.21 3.96
C LEU A 78 9.75 -5.79 3.93
N VAL A 79 8.81 -6.75 4.05
CA VAL A 79 7.36 -6.49 3.99
C VAL A 79 6.70 -6.87 5.31
N LYS A 80 6.35 -5.84 6.08
CA LYS A 80 5.70 -5.92 7.40
C LYS A 80 4.20 -5.75 7.26
#